data_AF-A0A520PSE5-F1
#
_entry.id   AF-A0A520PSE5-F1
#
_cell.length_a   1.000
_cell.length_b   1.000
_cell.length_c   1.000
_cell.angle_alpha   90.00
_cell.angle_beta   90.00
_cell.angle_gamma   90.00
#
_symmetry.space_group_name_H-M   'P 1'
#
loop_
_entity.id
_entity.type
_entity.pdbx_description
1 polymer ?
#
loop_
_entity_poly.entity_id
_entity_poly.type
_entity_poly.pdbx_seq_one_letter_code
_entity_poly.pdbx_strand_id
1 'polypeptide(L)'
;MNQLCARGARSMFLGGFALLVALCLTPSRSSAQIVVGPYTFSGPEAFADAVTYTGTCGGGSGYPSGPCIDNVLGHSPSVCNANMRCTPGDYGDLAFTDVPIVNGPGVDVVLFDSRFSADGYSVAAEVPAGSGSFTPFAVWSPTEQVDTGERGCGGASLWGVPVDLSRLGVALGATVTVLRVGAADTGSGCQADLTMAAVLNGGSVGCTRDADCNDGNPCTTDTCVGAACTYAPASGPGCSTCGDGVVEPGEDCDDGGESATCDADCTAVACGDGTVNATAGESCDDGGESATCDADCTGVSCGDGVTNATAGETCDDAGPSATCDADCTAAMCGDGVTNMAAGEACDDAGVSATCDADCSAAMCGDGVLNMAAGEACDDGGESAGCDADCSLPMCGDGVTNMTAGEACDDAGESPTCNMDCSAAMCGDGVLNVMAGEVCD
;
A
#
# COMPACT_ATOMS: atom_id res chain seq x y z
N MET A 1 21.71 -19.36 2.96
CA MET A 1 20.82 -19.55 1.79
C MET A 1 20.45 -18.17 1.30
N ASN A 2 21.20 -17.60 0.35
CA ASN A 2 21.06 -17.77 -1.09
C ASN A 2 19.67 -17.38 -1.62
N GLN A 3 19.65 -16.25 -2.33
CA GLN A 3 18.83 -15.90 -3.50
C GLN A 3 17.32 -16.17 -3.43
N LEU A 4 16.53 -15.08 -3.42
CA LEU A 4 15.25 -14.98 -4.13
C LEU A 4 14.90 -13.49 -4.33
N CYS A 5 15.37 -12.92 -5.44
CA CYS A 5 14.65 -11.86 -6.14
C CYS A 5 14.55 -12.35 -7.59
N ALA A 6 13.47 -13.08 -7.86
CA ALA A 6 13.20 -13.68 -9.16
C ALA A 6 12.51 -12.66 -10.08
N ARG A 7 13.17 -12.39 -11.21
CA ARG A 7 12.63 -12.30 -12.57
C ARG A 7 11.20 -11.76 -12.75
N GLY A 8 11.10 -10.59 -13.39
CA GLY A 8 9.85 -10.18 -14.01
C GLY A 8 9.84 -8.79 -14.67
N ALA A 9 10.84 -8.41 -15.47
CA ALA A 9 10.72 -7.22 -16.33
C ALA A 9 10.98 -7.61 -17.80
N ARG A 10 9.90 -7.63 -18.59
CA ARG A 10 9.94 -7.79 -20.05
C ARG A 10 10.54 -6.53 -20.67
N SER A 11 11.62 -6.68 -21.45
CA SER A 11 12.13 -5.64 -22.33
C SER A 11 11.16 -5.39 -23.48
N MET A 12 10.56 -4.20 -23.52
CA MET A 12 10.08 -3.58 -24.76
C MET A 12 10.94 -2.33 -25.02
N PHE A 13 11.79 -2.42 -26.03
CA PHE A 13 12.59 -1.31 -26.54
C PHE A 13 11.87 -0.70 -27.74
N LEU A 14 11.46 0.56 -27.65
CA LEU A 14 11.43 1.49 -28.80
C LEU A 14 11.20 2.94 -28.32
N GLY A 15 12.30 3.71 -28.29
CA GLY A 15 12.32 5.15 -28.58
C GLY A 15 11.85 6.13 -27.50
N GLY A 16 12.81 6.76 -26.80
CA GLY A 16 12.59 8.04 -26.11
C GLY A 16 12.98 8.02 -24.63
N PHE A 17 13.87 8.92 -24.24
CA PHE A 17 14.34 9.24 -22.89
C PHE A 17 13.38 8.89 -21.72
N ALA A 18 13.83 8.01 -20.83
CA ALA A 18 13.42 8.02 -19.42
C ALA A 18 14.57 7.46 -18.55
N LEU A 19 15.16 8.34 -17.75
CA LEU A 19 16.17 8.05 -16.73
C LEU A 19 15.49 7.25 -15.60
N LEU A 20 15.67 5.92 -15.57
CA LEU A 20 15.22 5.10 -14.44
C LEU A 20 16.17 5.31 -13.25
N VAL A 21 15.79 6.21 -12.34
CA VAL A 21 16.37 6.27 -10.99
C VAL A 21 15.73 5.14 -10.18
N ALA A 22 16.49 4.08 -9.93
CA ALA A 22 16.10 3.04 -8.99
C ALA A 22 16.30 3.57 -7.56
N LEU A 23 15.24 4.17 -6.99
CA LEU A 23 15.19 4.50 -5.57
C LEU A 23 15.03 3.20 -4.77
N CYS A 24 16.14 2.68 -4.27
CA CYS A 24 16.13 1.63 -3.26
C CYS A 24 15.85 2.32 -1.92
N LEU A 25 14.57 2.45 -1.54
CA LEU A 25 14.18 2.92 -0.21
C LEU A 25 14.59 1.85 0.81
N THR A 26 15.78 2.01 1.39
CA THR A 26 16.13 1.33 2.63
C THR A 26 15.31 1.95 3.77
N PRO A 27 14.78 1.16 4.73
CA PRO A 27 14.09 1.72 5.88
C PRO A 27 15.06 2.65 6.61
N SER A 28 14.70 3.94 6.66
CA SER A 28 15.35 4.93 7.52
C SER A 28 15.21 4.45 8.96
N ARG A 29 16.31 3.96 9.55
CA ARG A 29 16.40 3.79 11.00
C ARG A 29 16.51 5.18 11.62
N SER A 30 15.38 5.86 11.72
CA SER A 30 15.19 7.00 12.60
C SER A 30 15.36 6.48 14.04
N SER A 31 16.26 7.11 14.81
CA SER A 31 16.70 6.72 16.17
C SER A 31 17.71 5.56 16.26
N ALA A 32 18.96 5.80 15.85
CA ALA A 32 20.09 4.97 16.28
C ALA A 32 20.67 5.54 17.58
N GLN A 33 20.32 4.95 18.72
CA GLN A 33 21.06 5.17 19.97
C GLN A 33 22.34 4.36 19.92
N ILE A 34 23.51 4.99 20.08
CA ILE A 34 24.77 4.26 20.26
C ILE A 34 25.03 4.18 21.76
N VAL A 35 25.29 2.98 22.29
CA VAL A 35 25.65 2.78 23.69
C VAL A 35 27.10 2.31 23.76
N VAL A 36 27.93 3.02 24.53
CA VAL A 36 29.35 2.68 24.73
C VAL A 36 29.59 2.54 26.23
N GLY A 37 29.60 1.31 26.75
CA GLY A 37 29.67 1.10 28.19
C GLY A 37 28.52 1.81 28.92
N PRO A 38 28.78 2.79 29.82
CA PRO A 38 27.73 3.55 30.50
C PRO A 38 27.19 4.76 29.71
N TYR A 39 27.73 5.06 28.52
CA TYR A 39 27.40 6.26 27.75
C TYR A 39 26.33 5.96 26.69
N THR A 40 25.31 6.81 26.56
CA THR A 40 24.26 6.67 25.53
C THR A 40 24.24 7.94 24.67
N PHE A 41 24.28 7.76 23.35
CA PHE A 41 24.23 8.82 22.35
C PHE A 41 22.88 8.77 21.64
N SER A 42 22.10 9.85 21.67
CA SER A 42 20.84 9.96 20.93
C SER A 42 20.81 11.25 20.11
N GLY A 43 20.44 11.15 18.83
CA GLY A 43 20.23 12.30 17.95
C GLY A 43 21.45 12.68 17.09
N PRO A 44 21.22 13.43 15.98
CA PRO A 44 22.25 13.80 15.00
C PRO A 44 23.22 14.88 15.47
N GLU A 45 22.96 15.54 16.61
CA GLU A 45 23.70 16.72 17.09
C GLU A 45 24.91 16.38 17.99
N ALA A 46 25.12 15.10 18.34
CA ALA A 46 26.21 14.70 19.23
C ALA A 46 27.54 14.43 18.50
N PHE A 47 27.69 14.70 17.20
CA PHE A 47 28.81 14.22 16.37
C PHE A 47 29.72 15.35 15.86
N ALA A 48 30.97 15.02 15.51
CA ALA A 48 31.90 15.96 14.87
C ALA A 48 31.42 16.38 13.47
N ASP A 49 31.47 17.67 13.17
CA ASP A 49 30.92 18.25 11.92
C ASP A 49 31.80 17.93 10.71
N ALA A 50 33.12 17.85 10.93
CA ALA A 50 34.08 17.56 9.88
C ALA A 50 35.35 16.90 10.44
N VAL A 51 35.96 16.04 9.61
CA VAL A 51 37.30 15.51 9.82
C VAL A 51 38.18 15.98 8.68
N THR A 52 39.10 16.90 8.95
CA THR A 52 40.04 17.41 7.95
C THR A 52 41.43 16.87 8.22
N TYR A 53 41.99 16.13 7.27
CA TYR A 53 43.35 15.61 7.40
C TYR A 53 44.38 16.55 6.79
N THR A 54 45.47 16.81 7.51
CA THR A 54 46.61 17.52 6.94
C THR A 54 47.44 16.54 6.09
N GLY A 55 47.14 16.41 4.79
CA GLY A 55 47.92 15.59 3.85
C GLY A 55 47.06 14.81 2.84
N THR A 56 47.71 13.96 2.05
CA THR A 56 47.01 13.02 1.14
C THR A 56 46.74 11.71 1.89
N CYS A 57 45.50 11.23 1.97
CA CYS A 57 45.19 9.96 2.62
C CYS A 57 45.93 8.79 1.95
N GLY A 58 46.56 7.93 2.74
CA GLY A 58 47.44 6.85 2.27
C GLY A 58 46.70 5.53 2.18
N GLY A 59 46.36 5.12 0.95
CA GLY A 59 45.88 3.76 0.71
C GLY A 59 47.03 2.77 0.91
N GLY A 60 46.94 1.92 1.94
CA GLY A 60 47.68 0.65 1.95
C GLY A 60 47.32 -0.17 0.71
N SER A 61 48.17 -1.15 0.36
CA SER A 61 47.98 -2.01 -0.82
C SER A 61 46.57 -2.61 -0.87
N GLY A 62 45.73 -2.09 -1.77
CA GLY A 62 44.34 -2.52 -1.96
C GLY A 62 43.28 -1.42 -1.82
N TYR A 63 43.61 -0.22 -1.32
CA TYR A 63 42.66 0.89 -1.15
C TYR A 63 42.99 2.08 -2.06
N PRO A 64 41.97 2.75 -2.65
CA PRO A 64 42.21 3.89 -3.53
C PRO A 64 42.85 5.05 -2.77
N SER A 65 43.89 5.65 -3.36
CA SER A 65 44.46 6.91 -2.90
C SER A 65 43.66 8.07 -3.47
N GLY A 66 43.17 8.96 -2.59
CA GLY A 66 42.36 10.12 -2.95
C GLY A 66 42.52 11.27 -1.94
N PRO A 67 42.01 12.48 -2.26
CA PRO A 67 41.88 13.54 -1.26
C PRO A 67 41.05 13.02 -0.09
N CYS A 68 41.45 13.38 1.13
CA CYS A 68 40.69 13.03 2.32
C CYS A 68 39.31 13.67 2.18
N ILE A 69 38.28 12.84 2.03
CA ILE A 69 36.92 13.31 1.75
C ILE A 69 36.43 14.07 2.97
N ASP A 70 36.08 15.33 2.76
CA ASP A 70 35.21 16.07 3.65
C ASP A 70 33.84 15.39 3.64
N ASN A 71 33.31 15.16 4.84
CA ASN A 71 31.92 14.84 5.12
C ASN A 71 31.56 13.34 5.15
N VAL A 72 31.56 12.76 6.36
CA VAL A 72 30.79 11.56 6.71
C VAL A 72 29.51 11.99 7.42
N LEU A 73 28.71 12.88 6.81
CA LEU A 73 27.30 12.98 7.14
C LEU A 73 26.56 11.78 6.54
N GLY A 74 26.78 10.63 7.15
CA GLY A 74 25.80 9.56 7.21
C GLY A 74 25.73 9.18 8.68
N HIS A 75 24.61 9.49 9.33
CA HIS A 75 24.29 9.14 10.73
C HIS A 75 24.17 7.63 10.97
N SER A 76 24.93 6.85 10.21
CA SER A 76 24.91 5.41 10.16
C SER A 76 26.34 4.90 10.25
N PRO A 77 26.59 3.88 11.09
CA PRO A 77 27.84 3.12 11.09
C PRO A 77 28.21 2.51 9.72
N SER A 78 27.34 2.63 8.70
CA SER A 78 27.53 2.09 7.36
C SER A 78 28.45 2.90 6.44
N VAL A 79 28.95 4.08 6.84
CA VAL A 79 29.92 4.83 6.01
C VAL A 79 31.34 4.35 6.29
N CYS A 80 32.04 3.94 5.24
CA CYS A 80 33.35 3.29 5.31
C CYS A 80 34.51 4.30 5.22
N ASN A 81 35.29 4.36 6.32
CA ASN A 81 36.68 4.80 6.54
C ASN A 81 37.24 6.06 5.86
N ALA A 82 37.82 6.92 6.70
CA ALA A 82 39.02 7.71 6.37
C ALA A 82 40.26 6.99 6.95
N ASN A 83 41.01 6.25 6.12
CA ASN A 83 42.25 5.62 6.59
C ASN A 83 43.28 6.73 6.89
N MET A 84 43.62 6.91 8.16
CA MET A 84 44.64 7.86 8.56
C MET A 84 46.01 7.35 8.09
N ARG A 85 46.89 8.27 7.65
CA ARG A 85 48.29 7.88 7.41
C ARG A 85 48.99 7.62 8.74
N CYS A 86 49.67 6.48 8.82
CA CYS A 86 50.48 6.10 9.97
C CYS A 86 51.94 6.57 9.83
N THR A 87 52.18 7.82 9.42
CA THR A 87 53.52 8.40 9.39
C THR A 87 53.70 9.35 10.58
N PRO A 88 54.87 9.42 11.23
CA PRO A 88 55.10 10.41 12.27
C PRO A 88 54.84 11.83 11.76
N GLY A 89 53.90 12.54 12.39
CA GLY A 89 53.52 13.91 12.03
C GLY A 89 52.27 14.04 11.15
N ASP A 90 51.67 12.92 10.70
CA ASP A 90 50.39 12.92 10.01
C ASP A 90 49.24 12.86 11.04
N TYR A 91 48.36 13.85 11.04
CA TYR A 91 47.22 13.92 11.93
C TYR A 91 45.93 14.35 11.20
N GLY A 92 44.78 13.96 11.73
CA GLY A 92 43.46 14.47 11.40
C GLY A 92 42.99 15.49 12.42
N ASP A 93 42.43 16.60 11.96
CA ASP A 93 41.76 17.60 12.78
C ASP A 93 40.26 17.32 12.75
N LEU A 94 39.71 16.99 13.91
CA LEU A 94 38.28 16.84 14.16
C LEU A 94 37.74 18.18 14.60
N ALA A 95 36.91 18.79 13.75
CA ALA A 95 36.28 20.07 14.04
C ALA A 95 34.88 19.85 14.64
N PHE A 96 34.63 20.57 15.73
CA PHE A 96 33.38 20.62 16.48
C PHE A 96 32.91 22.06 16.50
N THR A 97 32.39 22.53 15.37
CA THR A 97 31.95 23.92 15.14
C THR A 97 30.53 24.20 15.61
N ASP A 98 29.64 23.22 15.48
CA ASP A 98 28.24 23.31 15.88
C ASP A 98 28.07 22.97 17.37
N VAL A 99 28.83 21.99 17.87
CA VAL A 99 28.78 21.54 19.26
C VAL A 99 30.18 21.50 19.88
N PRO A 100 30.68 22.62 20.45
CA PRO A 100 32.01 22.66 21.02
C PRO A 100 32.10 21.78 22.28
N ILE A 101 33.27 21.17 22.52
CA ILE A 101 33.49 20.28 23.66
C ILE A 101 33.80 21.13 24.90
N VAL A 102 33.07 20.94 25.99
CA VAL A 102 33.42 21.53 27.29
C VAL A 102 34.06 20.46 28.18
N ASN A 103 35.31 20.68 28.58
CA ASN A 103 36.02 19.76 29.48
C ASN A 103 35.31 19.67 30.83
N GLY A 104 34.64 18.55 31.07
CA GLY A 104 34.05 18.13 32.33
C GLY A 104 34.96 17.11 33.04
N PRO A 105 34.51 16.51 34.14
CA PRO A 105 35.22 15.37 34.69
C PRO A 105 34.81 14.08 33.98
N GLY A 106 35.82 13.26 33.64
CA GLY A 106 35.60 11.98 32.98
C GLY A 106 35.70 12.08 31.47
N VAL A 107 34.86 11.34 30.75
CA VAL A 107 34.94 11.26 29.29
C VAL A 107 34.15 12.42 28.68
N ASP A 108 34.79 13.15 27.77
CA ASP A 108 34.21 14.32 27.09
C ASP A 108 33.95 14.04 25.60
N VAL A 109 34.67 13.09 25.00
CA VAL A 109 34.52 12.71 23.59
C VAL A 109 34.70 11.21 23.44
N VAL A 110 33.96 10.59 22.52
CA VAL A 110 34.22 9.21 22.09
C VAL A 110 34.60 9.20 20.62
N LEU A 111 35.77 8.66 20.30
CA LEU A 111 36.21 8.40 18.92
C LEU A 111 35.75 7.00 18.52
N PHE A 112 35.15 6.84 17.35
CA PHE A 112 34.65 5.55 16.86
C PHE A 112 35.51 5.01 15.73
N ASP A 113 35.88 3.74 15.83
CA ASP A 113 36.74 3.03 14.89
C ASP A 113 36.03 1.76 14.40
N SER A 114 36.00 1.59 13.06
CA SER A 114 35.54 0.36 12.42
C SER A 114 36.75 -0.45 11.98
N ARG A 115 36.96 -1.60 12.64
CA ARG A 115 38.17 -2.45 12.55
C ARG A 115 39.39 -1.86 13.26
N PHE A 116 39.42 -2.20 14.55
CA PHE A 116 40.55 -2.13 15.48
C PHE A 116 41.94 -1.87 14.88
N SER A 117 42.42 -0.64 15.10
CA SER A 117 43.85 -0.38 15.28
C SER A 117 44.38 -1.12 16.50
N ALA A 118 45.30 -2.07 16.32
CA ALA A 118 46.06 -2.66 17.42
C ALA A 118 47.04 -1.67 18.09
N ASP A 119 47.05 -0.43 17.61
CA ASP A 119 48.12 0.53 17.86
C ASP A 119 47.65 1.72 18.70
N GLY A 120 46.35 1.89 18.94
CA GLY A 120 45.79 2.96 19.76
C GLY A 120 45.84 4.34 19.10
N TYR A 121 45.40 5.36 19.82
CA TYR A 121 45.24 6.72 19.29
C TYR A 121 46.09 7.73 20.07
N SER A 122 46.73 8.65 19.36
CA SER A 122 47.35 9.84 19.91
C SER A 122 46.43 11.04 19.70
N VAL A 123 46.11 11.78 20.76
CA VAL A 123 45.16 12.90 20.74
C VAL A 123 45.79 14.13 21.37
N ALA A 124 45.55 15.29 20.79
CA ALA A 124 45.86 16.61 21.33
C ALA A 124 44.66 17.55 21.14
N ALA A 125 44.47 18.50 22.05
CA ALA A 125 43.39 19.48 21.97
C ALA A 125 43.94 20.86 21.59
N GLU A 126 43.21 21.59 20.75
CA GLU A 126 43.51 22.99 20.49
C GLU A 126 43.08 23.85 21.68
N VAL A 127 44.03 24.47 22.39
CA VAL A 127 43.75 25.29 23.58
C VAL A 127 44.65 26.54 23.60
N PRO A 128 44.07 27.75 23.64
CA PRO A 128 42.64 28.08 23.56
C PRO A 128 42.03 27.75 22.18
N ALA A 129 40.72 27.54 22.12
CA ALA A 129 39.99 27.31 20.87
C ALA A 129 40.29 28.40 19.82
N GLY A 130 40.60 28.00 18.59
CA GLY A 130 40.93 28.89 17.48
C GLY A 130 42.33 29.53 17.53
N SER A 131 43.22 29.08 18.42
CA SER A 131 44.58 29.60 18.54
C SER A 131 45.60 29.00 17.56
N GLY A 132 45.28 27.88 16.93
CA GLY A 132 46.18 27.02 16.16
C GLY A 132 47.23 26.29 17.01
N SER A 133 47.18 26.42 18.34
CA SER A 133 48.14 25.81 19.27
C SER A 133 47.53 24.62 19.98
N PHE A 134 48.24 23.49 19.97
CA PHE A 134 47.77 22.23 20.52
C PHE A 134 48.49 21.86 21.82
N THR A 135 47.79 21.16 22.70
CA THR A 135 48.39 20.51 23.87
C THR A 135 49.43 19.46 23.43
N PRO A 136 50.33 19.02 24.32
CA PRO A 136 51.08 17.80 24.08
C PRO A 136 50.14 16.62 23.80
N PHE A 137 50.54 15.72 22.92
CA PHE A 137 49.77 14.50 22.63
C PHE A 137 49.74 13.58 23.85
N ALA A 138 48.57 13.04 24.17
CA ALA A 138 48.42 11.87 25.03
C ALA A 138 48.02 10.65 24.20
N VAL A 139 48.40 9.47 24.68
CA VAL A 139 48.14 8.19 24.00
C VAL A 139 47.07 7.42 24.74
N TRP A 140 46.05 6.98 24.01
CA TRP A 140 45.06 6.00 24.43
C TRP A 140 45.45 4.65 23.86
N SER A 141 45.80 3.73 24.75
CA SER A 141 46.21 2.39 24.37
C SER A 141 45.03 1.57 23.84
N PRO A 142 45.29 0.49 23.08
CA PRO A 142 44.22 -0.37 22.57
C PRO A 142 43.35 -1.00 23.66
N THR A 143 43.88 -1.16 24.88
CA THR A 143 43.14 -1.72 26.01
C THR A 143 42.14 -0.75 26.65
N GLU A 144 42.21 0.55 26.32
CA GLU A 144 41.30 1.58 26.82
C GLU A 144 40.04 1.71 25.93
N GLN A 145 39.96 0.93 24.84
CA GLN A 145 38.83 0.93 23.92
C GLN A 145 37.69 0.06 24.44
N VAL A 146 36.46 0.44 24.09
CA VAL A 146 35.23 -0.21 24.56
C VAL A 146 34.46 -0.76 23.35
N ASP A 147 34.08 -2.03 23.40
CA ASP A 147 33.18 -2.62 22.40
C ASP A 147 31.80 -1.99 22.54
N THR A 148 31.29 -1.43 21.46
CA THR A 148 29.95 -0.84 21.46
C THR A 148 28.85 -1.90 21.33
N GLY A 149 29.21 -3.12 20.92
CA GLY A 149 28.25 -4.18 20.55
C GLY A 149 27.60 -3.96 19.19
N GLU A 150 27.82 -2.79 18.56
CA GLU A 150 27.28 -2.44 17.26
C GLU A 150 28.20 -2.90 16.12
N ARG A 151 27.61 -2.96 14.92
CA ARG A 151 28.35 -3.27 13.69
C ARG A 151 28.51 -2.03 12.83
N GLY A 152 29.75 -1.74 12.47
CA GLY A 152 30.13 -0.74 11.49
C GLY A 152 30.09 -1.26 10.05
N CYS A 153 30.67 -0.48 9.15
CA CYS A 153 30.67 -0.73 7.72
C CYS A 153 31.32 -2.09 7.38
N GLY A 154 30.73 -2.80 6.41
CA GLY A 154 31.18 -4.14 6.04
C GLY A 154 31.00 -5.22 7.13
N GLY A 155 30.19 -4.95 8.16
CA GLY A 155 29.85 -5.89 9.23
C GLY A 155 30.92 -6.04 10.33
N ALA A 156 31.93 -5.17 10.33
CA ALA A 156 32.96 -5.12 11.36
C ALA A 156 32.37 -4.67 12.70
N SER A 157 32.95 -5.11 13.81
CA SER A 157 32.59 -4.56 15.13
C SER A 157 33.00 -3.10 15.22
N LEU A 158 32.13 -2.28 15.79
CA LEU A 158 32.38 -0.86 16.07
C LEU A 158 32.89 -0.72 17.50
N TRP A 159 34.00 0.00 17.68
CA TRP A 159 34.64 0.22 18.98
C TRP A 159 34.77 1.72 19.27
N GLY A 160 34.70 2.09 20.55
CA GLY A 160 34.79 3.48 21.03
C GLY A 160 36.05 3.74 21.86
N VAL A 161 36.72 4.86 21.63
CA VAL A 161 37.85 5.38 22.41
C VAL A 161 37.36 6.52 23.30
N PRO A 162 37.22 6.33 24.62
CA PRO A 162 36.78 7.38 25.54
C PRO A 162 37.91 8.38 25.82
N VAL A 163 37.81 9.58 25.25
CA VAL A 163 38.74 10.69 25.42
C VAL A 163 38.29 11.58 26.57
N ASP A 164 39.14 11.66 27.60
CA ASP A 164 39.05 12.60 28.73
C ASP A 164 40.03 13.76 28.48
N LEU A 165 39.50 14.97 28.31
CA LEU A 165 40.29 16.18 28.00
C LEU A 165 41.15 16.62 29.18
N SER A 166 40.82 16.24 30.42
CA SER A 166 41.67 16.51 31.57
C SER A 166 43.03 15.80 31.46
N ARG A 167 43.09 14.64 30.77
CA ARG A 167 44.35 13.93 30.46
C ARG A 167 45.25 14.72 29.51
N LEU A 168 44.67 15.57 28.67
CA LEU A 168 45.38 16.47 27.76
C LEU A 168 45.87 17.76 28.46
N GLY A 169 45.56 17.94 29.74
CA GLY A 169 45.87 19.15 30.50
C GLY A 169 44.92 20.32 30.20
N VAL A 170 43.75 20.06 29.61
CA VAL A 170 42.70 21.06 29.43
C VAL A 170 42.13 21.41 30.81
N ALA A 171 41.93 22.70 31.07
CA ALA A 171 41.36 23.15 32.34
C ALA A 171 39.86 22.83 32.40
N LEU A 172 39.34 22.49 33.58
CA LEU A 172 37.90 22.22 33.76
C LEU A 172 37.07 23.43 33.32
N GLY A 173 36.03 23.19 32.52
CA GLY A 173 35.16 24.22 31.95
C GLY A 173 35.77 24.97 30.75
N ALA A 174 36.99 24.62 30.31
CA ALA A 174 37.54 25.16 29.07
C ALA A 174 36.91 24.48 27.85
N THR A 175 36.75 25.28 26.79
CA THR A 175 36.14 24.86 25.53
C THR A 175 37.20 24.43 24.53
N VAL A 176 36.97 23.30 23.86
CA VAL A 176 37.77 22.77 22.76
C VAL A 176 36.90 22.63 21.52
N THR A 177 37.34 23.22 20.41
CA THR A 177 36.65 23.17 19.11
C THR A 177 37.33 22.27 18.10
N VAL A 178 38.61 21.93 18.34
CA VAL A 178 39.40 21.06 17.46
C VAL A 178 40.18 20.04 18.28
N LEU A 179 40.03 18.77 17.93
CA LEU A 179 40.93 17.70 18.38
C LEU A 179 41.82 17.25 17.23
N ARG A 180 43.13 17.19 17.49
CA ARG A 180 44.09 16.60 16.58
C ARG A 180 44.34 15.15 16.96
N VAL A 181 44.05 14.24 16.04
CA VAL A 181 44.07 12.79 16.25
C VAL A 181 44.99 12.11 15.25
N GLY A 182 45.79 11.15 15.71
CA GLY A 182 46.59 10.29 14.86
C GLY A 182 46.74 8.89 15.45
N ALA A 183 47.37 7.99 14.71
CA ALA A 183 47.75 6.69 15.24
C ALA A 183 48.80 6.84 16.36
N ALA A 184 48.79 5.97 17.38
CA ALA A 184 49.83 6.00 18.40
C ALA A 184 51.08 5.17 18.05
N ASP A 185 50.97 4.14 17.19
CA ASP A 185 52.12 3.50 16.53
C ASP A 185 52.22 3.96 15.06
N THR A 186 53.45 4.14 14.58
CA THR A 186 53.78 4.55 13.20
C THR A 186 54.62 3.50 12.48
N GLY A 187 54.64 2.26 12.99
CA GLY A 187 55.34 1.12 12.40
C GLY A 187 54.70 0.58 11.12
N SER A 188 55.41 -0.33 10.44
CA SER A 188 54.86 -1.03 9.27
C SER A 188 53.70 -1.93 9.67
N GLY A 189 52.48 -1.57 9.28
CA GLY A 189 51.27 -2.36 9.57
C GLY A 189 50.20 -1.62 10.37
N CYS A 190 50.45 -0.37 10.77
CA CYS A 190 49.45 0.44 11.45
C CYS A 190 48.17 0.60 10.63
N GLN A 191 47.03 0.44 11.31
CA GLN A 191 45.68 0.68 10.80
C GLN A 191 45.07 1.69 11.75
N ALA A 192 44.52 2.79 11.28
CA ALA A 192 43.81 3.73 12.12
C ALA A 192 42.62 4.26 11.32
N ASP A 193 41.46 3.69 11.63
CA ASP A 193 40.27 3.72 10.80
C ASP A 193 39.16 4.52 11.52
N LEU A 194 39.51 5.77 11.84
CA LEU A 194 38.59 6.71 12.48
C LEU A 194 37.36 6.90 11.60
N THR A 195 36.21 6.55 12.14
CA THR A 195 34.92 6.53 11.44
C THR A 195 34.09 7.76 11.78
N MET A 196 34.02 8.13 13.06
CA MET A 196 33.32 9.32 13.54
C MET A 196 33.80 9.67 14.96
N ALA A 197 33.40 10.82 15.48
CA ALA A 197 33.60 11.19 16.87
C ALA A 197 32.32 11.81 17.42
N ALA A 198 32.02 11.57 18.70
CA ALA A 198 30.86 12.14 19.38
C ALA A 198 31.25 12.89 20.66
N VAL A 199 30.58 14.02 20.91
CA VAL A 199 30.79 14.89 22.07
C VAL A 199 29.88 14.48 23.22
N LEU A 200 30.43 14.45 24.42
CA LEU A 200 29.73 14.34 25.69
C LEU A 200 29.81 15.71 26.38
N ASN A 201 28.86 16.60 26.07
CA ASN A 201 28.87 17.92 26.67
C ASN A 201 28.57 17.85 28.17
N GLY A 202 29.57 18.17 28.99
CA GLY A 202 29.48 18.21 30.45
C GLY A 202 30.28 17.12 31.19
N GLY A 203 30.98 16.24 30.46
CA GLY A 203 31.48 15.01 31.08
C GLY A 203 30.32 14.21 31.69
N SER A 204 30.58 13.05 32.25
CA SER A 204 29.58 12.31 33.03
C SER A 204 29.34 12.97 34.40
N VAL A 205 28.87 14.23 34.42
CA VAL A 205 28.31 14.89 35.59
C VAL A 205 26.89 15.26 35.26
N GLY A 206 26.00 14.80 36.11
CA GLY A 206 24.59 15.10 35.99
C GLY A 206 24.29 16.59 35.82
N CYS A 207 23.21 16.88 35.10
CA CYS A 207 22.75 18.23 34.82
C CYS A 207 22.67 19.09 36.11
N THR A 208 22.86 20.40 35.97
CA THR A 208 22.72 21.33 37.10
C THR A 208 21.55 22.28 36.96
N ARG A 209 21.00 22.39 35.75
CA ARG A 209 19.85 23.22 35.37
C ARG A 209 19.23 22.67 34.09
N ASP A 210 17.97 22.97 33.86
CA ASP A 210 17.15 22.40 32.77
C ASP A 210 17.76 22.60 31.38
N ALA A 211 18.32 23.77 31.10
CA ALA A 211 18.95 24.05 29.81
C ALA A 211 20.27 23.29 29.56
N ASP A 212 20.79 22.53 30.54
CA ASP A 212 21.88 21.58 30.30
C ASP A 212 21.35 20.26 29.70
N CYS A 213 20.03 20.03 29.79
CA CYS A 213 19.34 18.85 29.26
C CYS A 213 18.69 19.10 27.89
N ASN A 214 18.83 20.32 27.33
CA ASN A 214 18.22 20.64 26.05
C ASN A 214 18.80 19.75 24.95
N ASP A 215 17.97 18.86 24.42
CA ASP A 215 18.33 17.88 23.39
C ASP A 215 17.94 18.35 21.97
N GLY A 216 17.47 19.59 21.85
CA GLY A 216 17.03 20.18 20.59
C GLY A 216 15.64 19.73 20.14
N ASN A 217 14.94 18.88 20.91
CA ASN A 217 13.61 18.42 20.58
C ASN A 217 12.54 19.41 21.07
N PRO A 218 11.82 20.11 20.16
CA PRO A 218 10.76 21.04 20.57
C PRO A 218 9.55 20.34 21.21
N CYS A 219 9.46 19.00 21.10
CA CYS A 219 8.39 18.17 21.67
C CYS A 219 8.59 17.76 23.13
N THR A 220 9.72 18.12 23.75
CA THR A 220 9.98 17.75 25.13
C THR A 220 10.31 18.98 25.97
N THR A 221 9.85 18.95 27.22
CA THR A 221 10.34 19.82 28.28
C THR A 221 11.46 19.08 28.97
N ASP A 222 12.67 19.56 28.75
CA ASP A 222 13.88 18.93 29.27
C ASP A 222 14.17 19.48 30.65
N THR A 223 14.00 18.65 31.66
CA THR A 223 14.11 19.05 33.06
C THR A 223 15.26 18.31 33.72
N CYS A 224 16.05 19.03 34.49
CA CYS A 224 17.09 18.45 35.30
C CYS A 224 16.54 18.02 36.67
N VAL A 225 16.45 16.71 36.91
CA VAL A 225 15.96 16.15 38.17
C VAL A 225 17.05 15.28 38.81
N GLY A 226 17.58 15.72 39.95
CA GLY A 226 18.54 14.92 40.72
C GLY A 226 19.85 14.62 39.96
N ALA A 227 20.29 15.57 39.13
CA ALA A 227 21.45 15.41 38.24
C ALA A 227 21.23 14.36 37.13
N ALA A 228 19.97 14.10 36.77
CA ALA A 228 19.60 13.32 35.60
C ALA A 228 18.63 14.13 34.73
N CYS A 229 18.83 14.09 33.41
CA CYS A 229 17.89 14.69 32.48
C CYS A 229 16.62 13.84 32.39
N THR A 230 15.48 14.51 32.48
CA THR A 230 14.15 13.93 32.33
C THR A 230 13.42 14.69 31.24
N TYR A 231 12.79 13.96 30.33
CA TYR A 231 12.13 14.50 29.15
C TYR A 231 10.63 14.26 29.30
N ALA A 232 9.87 15.31 29.56
CA ALA A 232 8.41 15.23 29.61
C ALA A 232 7.83 15.75 28.29
N PRO A 233 6.75 15.14 27.75
CA PRO A 233 6.14 15.63 26.52
C PRO A 233 5.66 17.09 26.68
N ALA A 234 5.84 17.90 25.64
CA ALA A 234 5.51 19.33 25.59
C ALA A 234 4.75 19.68 24.30
N SER A 235 3.79 20.60 24.40
CA SER A 235 3.03 21.15 23.27
C SER A 235 3.63 22.48 22.80
N GLY A 236 4.72 22.39 22.02
CA GLY A 236 5.37 23.53 21.36
C GLY A 236 5.17 23.52 19.84
N PRO A 237 5.33 24.66 19.13
CA PRO A 237 5.21 24.72 17.68
C PRO A 237 6.19 23.75 16.99
N GLY A 238 5.66 22.80 16.21
CA GLY A 238 6.43 21.70 15.62
C GLY A 238 6.27 20.37 16.36
N CYS A 239 5.38 20.31 17.36
CA CYS A 239 4.98 19.10 18.05
C CYS A 239 3.48 18.82 17.90
N SER A 240 3.04 18.58 16.66
CA SER A 240 1.64 18.24 16.33
C SER A 240 1.21 17.04 17.16
N THR A 241 0.39 17.29 18.18
CA THR A 241 -0.20 16.22 19.00
C THR A 241 -1.65 16.11 18.60
N CYS A 242 -1.90 15.26 17.62
CA CYS A 242 -3.26 14.99 17.19
C CYS A 242 -4.16 14.59 18.38
N GLY A 243 -5.33 15.23 18.45
CA GLY A 243 -6.38 14.93 19.41
C GLY A 243 -6.42 15.87 20.61
N ASP A 244 -5.82 17.04 20.52
CA ASP A 244 -5.88 18.07 21.57
C ASP A 244 -6.97 19.14 21.34
N GLY A 245 -7.63 19.08 20.18
CA GLY A 245 -8.72 19.96 19.77
C GLY A 245 -8.24 21.28 19.15
N VAL A 246 -6.97 21.40 18.76
CA VAL A 246 -6.40 22.56 18.10
C VAL A 246 -5.72 22.15 16.81
N VAL A 247 -6.20 22.63 15.67
CA VAL A 247 -5.57 22.33 14.37
C VAL A 247 -4.18 22.98 14.29
N GLU A 248 -3.14 22.15 14.24
CA GLU A 248 -1.74 22.55 14.14
C GLU A 248 -1.14 22.36 12.72
N PRO A 249 0.00 22.98 12.38
CA PRO A 249 0.64 22.77 11.08
C PRO A 249 1.05 21.30 10.87
N GLY A 250 0.43 20.64 9.91
CA GLY A 250 0.63 19.21 9.62
C GLY A 250 -0.63 18.36 9.82
N GLU A 251 -1.66 18.93 10.45
CA GLU A 251 -2.97 18.30 10.63
C GLU A 251 -3.97 18.87 9.61
N ASP A 252 -4.86 18.01 9.11
CA ASP A 252 -5.97 18.45 8.27
C ASP A 252 -7.18 18.92 9.13
N CYS A 253 -7.28 18.40 10.35
CA CYS A 253 -8.32 18.67 11.35
C CYS A 253 -7.83 18.26 12.75
N ASP A 254 -8.50 18.70 13.82
CA ASP A 254 -8.33 18.16 15.18
C ASP A 254 -9.60 18.45 16.00
N ASP A 255 -10.45 17.45 16.11
CA ASP A 255 -11.70 17.51 16.89
C ASP A 255 -11.55 16.89 18.30
N GLY A 256 -10.32 16.64 18.77
CA GLY A 256 -10.05 15.95 20.02
C GLY A 256 -10.15 14.42 19.94
N GLY A 257 -10.07 13.87 18.73
CA GLY A 257 -10.23 12.45 18.39
C GLY A 257 -11.08 12.24 17.13
N GLU A 258 -11.45 10.98 16.86
CA GLU A 258 -12.33 10.62 15.74
C GLU A 258 -13.68 11.36 15.82
N SER A 259 -14.11 11.94 14.70
CA SER A 259 -15.36 12.67 14.55
C SER A 259 -15.97 12.42 13.16
N ALA A 260 -17.11 13.05 12.87
CA ALA A 260 -17.70 12.98 11.52
C ALA A 260 -16.87 13.73 10.45
N THR A 261 -15.83 14.47 10.87
CA THR A 261 -15.00 15.31 10.01
C THR A 261 -13.51 15.12 10.22
N CYS A 262 -13.10 14.29 11.17
CA CYS A 262 -11.70 14.12 11.52
C CYS A 262 -11.36 12.69 11.97
N ASP A 263 -10.24 12.18 11.49
CA ASP A 263 -9.71 10.88 11.92
C ASP A 263 -9.02 10.99 13.28
N ALA A 264 -8.82 9.84 13.94
CA ALA A 264 -8.13 9.80 15.22
C ALA A 264 -6.64 10.17 15.15
N ASP A 265 -6.06 10.21 13.95
CA ASP A 265 -4.70 10.66 13.64
C ASP A 265 -4.67 12.01 12.87
N CYS A 266 -5.80 12.74 12.87
CA CYS A 266 -5.90 14.12 12.41
C CYS A 266 -5.72 14.31 10.91
N THR A 267 -5.94 13.24 10.15
CA THR A 267 -6.24 13.31 8.72
C THR A 267 -7.73 13.58 8.50
N ALA A 268 -8.05 14.12 7.32
CA ALA A 268 -9.43 14.34 6.95
C ALA A 268 -10.10 13.03 6.57
N VAL A 269 -11.27 12.77 7.15
CA VAL A 269 -12.14 11.63 6.83
C VAL A 269 -12.32 11.49 5.33
N ALA A 270 -11.91 10.35 4.77
CA ALA A 270 -12.15 10.02 3.38
C ALA A 270 -12.28 8.51 3.14
N CYS A 271 -13.43 8.10 2.60
CA CYS A 271 -13.58 6.72 2.15
C CYS A 271 -12.50 6.32 1.12
N GLY A 272 -11.81 5.22 1.41
CA GLY A 272 -10.72 4.66 0.62
C GLY A 272 -9.32 5.08 1.09
N ASP A 273 -9.20 5.72 2.25
CA ASP A 273 -7.91 6.09 2.84
C ASP A 273 -7.30 4.96 3.71
N GLY A 274 -8.07 3.89 3.94
CA GLY A 274 -7.67 2.71 4.72
C GLY A 274 -7.95 2.82 6.21
N THR A 275 -8.66 3.86 6.65
CA THR A 275 -9.11 4.08 8.03
C THR A 275 -10.63 4.00 8.09
N VAL A 276 -11.16 3.18 9.01
CA VAL A 276 -12.61 3.05 9.17
C VAL A 276 -13.15 4.14 10.08
N ASN A 277 -13.95 5.06 9.52
CA ASN A 277 -14.52 6.19 10.24
C ASN A 277 -16.01 5.97 10.58
N ALA A 278 -16.24 5.20 11.65
CA ALA A 278 -17.58 4.83 12.09
C ALA A 278 -18.46 6.05 12.44
N THR A 279 -17.88 7.13 12.93
CA THR A 279 -18.61 8.36 13.29
C THR A 279 -19.02 9.15 12.06
N ALA A 280 -18.30 9.03 10.95
CA ALA A 280 -18.66 9.57 9.64
C ALA A 280 -19.68 8.70 8.88
N GLY A 281 -19.94 7.48 9.37
CA GLY A 281 -20.91 6.56 8.80
C GLY A 281 -20.30 5.41 7.98
N GLU A 282 -18.97 5.28 7.98
CA GLU A 282 -18.30 4.17 7.31
C GLU A 282 -18.45 2.88 8.11
N SER A 283 -18.70 1.79 7.40
CA SER A 283 -18.77 0.44 7.99
C SER A 283 -17.51 -0.39 7.73
N CYS A 284 -16.69 0.04 6.76
CA CYS A 284 -15.46 -0.59 6.31
C CYS A 284 -14.62 0.44 5.54
N ASP A 285 -13.33 0.16 5.36
CA ASP A 285 -12.45 0.88 4.45
C ASP A 285 -11.29 -0.05 4.09
N ASP A 286 -11.38 -0.68 2.93
CA ASP A 286 -10.34 -1.58 2.39
C ASP A 286 -9.43 -0.86 1.37
N GLY A 287 -9.44 0.48 1.36
CA GLY A 287 -8.76 1.31 0.35
C GLY A 287 -9.51 1.41 -0.99
N GLY A 288 -10.81 1.09 -0.97
CA GLY A 288 -11.71 1.06 -2.13
C GLY A 288 -12.64 -0.16 -2.12
N GLU A 289 -13.31 -0.41 -3.26
CA GLU A 289 -14.20 -1.58 -3.41
C GLU A 289 -13.45 -2.90 -3.19
N SER A 290 -14.06 -3.77 -2.38
CA SER A 290 -13.57 -5.10 -2.05
C SER A 290 -14.73 -6.10 -1.94
N ALA A 291 -14.43 -7.38 -1.71
CA ALA A 291 -15.46 -8.40 -1.47
C ALA A 291 -16.23 -8.18 -0.14
N THR A 292 -15.78 -7.26 0.71
CA THR A 292 -16.36 -6.95 2.02
C THR A 292 -16.66 -5.47 2.23
N CYS A 293 -16.37 -4.61 1.25
CA CYS A 293 -16.56 -3.17 1.34
C CYS A 293 -16.98 -2.57 0.00
N ASP A 294 -17.98 -1.70 0.01
CA ASP A 294 -18.38 -0.97 -1.19
C ASP A 294 -17.45 0.21 -1.47
N ALA A 295 -17.54 0.76 -2.68
CA ALA A 295 -16.70 1.88 -3.10
C ALA A 295 -16.96 3.19 -2.33
N ASP A 296 -18.09 3.29 -1.62
CA ASP A 296 -18.46 4.39 -0.73
C ASP A 296 -18.42 4.00 0.75
N CYS A 297 -17.70 2.92 1.09
CA CYS A 297 -17.43 2.47 2.45
C CYS A 297 -18.67 2.02 3.24
N THR A 298 -19.75 1.72 2.53
CA THR A 298 -20.85 0.90 3.05
C THR A 298 -20.49 -0.58 3.01
N GLY A 299 -21.21 -1.38 3.79
CA GLY A 299 -21.01 -2.82 3.83
C GLY A 299 -21.81 -3.48 2.73
N VAL A 300 -21.14 -4.33 1.96
CA VAL A 300 -21.71 -5.02 0.79
C VAL A 300 -23.07 -5.64 1.08
N SER A 301 -24.08 -5.19 0.37
CA SER A 301 -25.40 -5.81 0.40
C SER A 301 -26.22 -5.51 -0.84
N CYS A 302 -26.41 -6.52 -1.69
CA CYS A 302 -27.40 -6.44 -2.77
C CYS A 302 -28.75 -5.83 -2.35
N GLY A 303 -29.15 -4.79 -3.07
CA GLY A 303 -30.33 -3.97 -2.85
C GLY A 303 -30.07 -2.69 -2.03
N ASP A 304 -28.82 -2.31 -1.78
CA ASP A 304 -28.45 -1.07 -1.08
C ASP A 304 -28.25 0.13 -2.03
N GLY A 305 -28.27 -0.13 -3.35
CA GLY A 305 -28.11 0.87 -4.40
C GLY A 305 -26.66 1.16 -4.78
N VAL A 306 -25.70 0.37 -4.29
CA VAL A 306 -24.28 0.49 -4.60
C VAL A 306 -23.80 -0.80 -5.24
N THR A 307 -23.49 -0.76 -6.55
CA THR A 307 -23.02 -1.96 -7.24
C THR A 307 -21.60 -2.35 -6.83
N ASN A 308 -21.43 -3.55 -6.29
CA ASN A 308 -20.13 -4.11 -5.93
C ASN A 308 -19.71 -5.27 -6.85
N ALA A 309 -18.93 -4.94 -7.88
CA ALA A 309 -18.48 -5.93 -8.87
C ALA A 309 -17.53 -6.97 -8.27
N THR A 310 -16.74 -6.60 -7.26
CA THR A 310 -15.80 -7.48 -6.57
C THR A 310 -16.51 -8.53 -5.71
N ALA A 311 -17.67 -8.19 -5.13
CA ALA A 311 -18.55 -9.12 -4.42
C ALA A 311 -19.40 -9.99 -5.36
N GLY A 312 -19.42 -9.69 -6.66
CA GLY A 312 -20.11 -10.47 -7.69
C GLY A 312 -21.42 -9.85 -8.18
N GLU A 313 -21.73 -8.62 -7.77
CA GLU A 313 -22.90 -7.90 -8.26
C GLU A 313 -22.66 -7.36 -9.66
N THR A 314 -23.67 -7.44 -10.51
CA THR A 314 -23.63 -6.90 -11.88
C THR A 314 -24.41 -5.59 -12.01
N CYS A 315 -25.26 -5.31 -11.03
CA CYS A 315 -26.14 -4.15 -10.91
C CYS A 315 -26.57 -4.03 -9.44
N ASP A 316 -27.03 -2.86 -9.03
CA ASP A 316 -27.79 -2.69 -7.78
C ASP A 316 -28.71 -1.47 -7.93
N ASP A 317 -29.97 -1.70 -8.27
CA ASP A 317 -30.97 -0.65 -8.42
C ASP A 317 -31.82 -0.44 -7.16
N ALA A 318 -31.29 -0.82 -5.98
CA ALA A 318 -31.99 -0.87 -4.71
C ALA A 318 -33.24 -1.78 -4.72
N GLY A 319 -33.13 -2.89 -5.48
CA GLY A 319 -34.15 -3.93 -5.66
C GLY A 319 -34.40 -4.29 -7.13
N PRO A 320 -35.34 -5.21 -7.40
CA PRO A 320 -35.63 -5.67 -8.76
C PRO A 320 -36.10 -4.55 -9.68
N SER A 321 -35.51 -4.47 -10.86
CA SER A 321 -35.74 -3.43 -11.86
C SER A 321 -35.83 -4.02 -13.26
N ALA A 322 -35.93 -3.17 -14.28
CA ALA A 322 -35.86 -3.62 -15.67
C ALA A 322 -34.46 -4.12 -16.09
N THR A 323 -33.44 -3.89 -15.26
CA THR A 323 -32.04 -4.19 -15.53
C THR A 323 -31.37 -5.03 -14.45
N CYS A 324 -32.04 -5.28 -13.33
CA CYS A 324 -31.45 -5.90 -12.16
C CYS A 324 -32.41 -6.84 -11.44
N ASP A 325 -31.92 -8.00 -11.05
CA ASP A 325 -32.65 -9.01 -10.30
C ASP A 325 -32.61 -8.72 -8.80
N ALA A 326 -33.37 -9.49 -8.03
CA ALA A 326 -33.41 -9.38 -6.57
C ALA A 326 -32.09 -9.77 -5.89
N ASP A 327 -31.24 -10.53 -6.57
CA ASP A 327 -29.92 -10.98 -6.13
C ASP A 327 -28.78 -10.31 -6.91
N CYS A 328 -29.07 -9.16 -7.54
CA CYS A 328 -28.07 -8.30 -8.18
C CYS A 328 -27.34 -8.94 -9.37
N THR A 329 -27.96 -9.98 -9.95
CA THR A 329 -27.68 -10.40 -11.32
C THR A 329 -28.45 -9.53 -12.30
N ALA A 330 -27.97 -9.48 -13.54
CA ALA A 330 -28.59 -8.68 -14.57
C ALA A 330 -29.85 -9.38 -15.07
N ALA A 331 -30.98 -8.67 -15.05
CA ALA A 331 -32.25 -9.16 -15.55
C ALA A 331 -32.14 -9.49 -17.05
N MET A 332 -32.24 -10.78 -17.40
CA MET A 332 -32.12 -11.25 -18.78
C MET A 332 -33.04 -12.43 -19.08
N CYS A 333 -33.79 -12.31 -20.17
CA CYS A 333 -34.54 -13.45 -20.68
C CYS A 333 -33.65 -14.69 -20.95
N GLY A 334 -34.03 -15.80 -20.35
CA GLY A 334 -33.35 -17.09 -20.36
C GLY A 334 -32.44 -17.33 -19.15
N ASP A 335 -32.45 -16.47 -18.12
CA ASP A 335 -31.67 -16.64 -16.89
C ASP A 335 -32.39 -17.53 -15.85
N GLY A 336 -33.66 -17.87 -16.09
CA GLY A 336 -34.50 -18.69 -15.23
C GLY A 336 -35.20 -17.90 -14.10
N VAL A 337 -35.17 -16.57 -14.15
CA VAL A 337 -35.85 -15.65 -13.24
C VAL A 337 -36.86 -14.83 -14.05
N THR A 338 -38.12 -14.79 -13.62
CA THR A 338 -39.12 -13.99 -14.34
C THR A 338 -39.04 -12.51 -13.97
N ASN A 339 -38.46 -11.71 -14.85
CA ASN A 339 -38.19 -10.30 -14.65
C ASN A 339 -39.37 -9.43 -15.09
N MET A 340 -40.43 -9.41 -14.29
CA MET A 340 -41.67 -8.66 -14.61
C MET A 340 -41.41 -7.17 -14.86
N ALA A 341 -40.44 -6.57 -14.18
CA ALA A 341 -40.08 -5.16 -14.37
C ALA A 341 -39.36 -4.91 -15.71
N ALA A 342 -38.69 -5.93 -16.27
CA ALA A 342 -38.11 -5.92 -17.61
C ALA A 342 -39.14 -6.25 -18.70
N GLY A 343 -40.35 -6.69 -18.32
CA GLY A 343 -41.45 -6.99 -19.23
C GLY A 343 -41.61 -8.46 -19.57
N GLU A 344 -40.88 -9.35 -18.90
CA GLU A 344 -40.99 -10.79 -19.10
C GLU A 344 -42.31 -11.34 -18.54
N ALA A 345 -42.98 -12.20 -19.31
CA ALA A 345 -44.18 -12.90 -18.87
C ALA A 345 -43.85 -14.25 -18.19
N CYS A 346 -42.68 -14.80 -18.50
CA CYS A 346 -42.17 -16.09 -18.05
C CYS A 346 -40.64 -16.11 -18.22
N ASP A 347 -39.96 -17.04 -17.55
CA ASP A 347 -38.58 -17.40 -17.88
C ASP A 347 -38.30 -18.84 -17.42
N ASP A 348 -38.34 -19.78 -18.36
CA ASP A 348 -38.06 -21.20 -18.09
C ASP A 348 -36.61 -21.59 -18.46
N ALA A 349 -35.70 -20.62 -18.48
CA ALA A 349 -34.32 -20.75 -18.96
C ALA A 349 -34.22 -21.19 -20.43
N GLY A 350 -35.18 -20.74 -21.24
CA GLY A 350 -35.29 -21.00 -22.68
C GLY A 350 -36.72 -21.37 -23.12
N VAL A 351 -36.84 -21.80 -24.38
CA VAL A 351 -38.14 -22.19 -24.96
C VAL A 351 -38.72 -23.40 -24.25
N SER A 352 -39.98 -23.28 -23.83
CA SER A 352 -40.71 -24.31 -23.09
C SER A 352 -42.16 -24.42 -23.59
N ALA A 353 -42.97 -25.23 -22.92
CA ALA A 353 -44.42 -25.30 -23.18
C ALA A 353 -45.19 -24.04 -22.73
N THR A 354 -44.53 -23.15 -21.98
CA THR A 354 -45.13 -21.97 -21.35
C THR A 354 -44.39 -20.68 -21.68
N CYS A 355 -43.23 -20.75 -22.34
CA CYS A 355 -42.37 -19.61 -22.55
C CYS A 355 -41.65 -19.64 -23.89
N ASP A 356 -41.63 -18.49 -24.56
CA ASP A 356 -40.94 -18.27 -25.81
C ASP A 356 -39.47 -17.89 -25.61
N ALA A 357 -38.71 -17.82 -26.70
CA ALA A 357 -37.29 -17.49 -26.67
C ALA A 357 -37.00 -16.04 -26.25
N ASP A 358 -37.98 -15.15 -26.35
CA ASP A 358 -37.93 -13.76 -25.93
C ASP A 358 -38.79 -13.50 -24.67
N CYS A 359 -39.14 -14.56 -23.94
CA CYS A 359 -39.85 -14.50 -22.66
C CYS A 359 -41.27 -13.91 -22.73
N SER A 360 -41.89 -13.91 -23.93
CA SER A 360 -43.34 -13.91 -24.03
C SER A 360 -43.91 -15.28 -23.67
N ALA A 361 -45.19 -15.29 -23.27
CA ALA A 361 -45.88 -16.53 -22.96
C ALA A 361 -46.23 -17.27 -24.25
N ALA A 362 -45.84 -18.55 -24.33
CA ALA A 362 -46.17 -19.41 -25.46
C ALA A 362 -47.70 -19.60 -25.55
N MET A 363 -48.31 -19.10 -26.63
CA MET A 363 -49.76 -19.14 -26.82
C MET A 363 -50.15 -19.32 -28.28
N CYS A 364 -51.07 -20.26 -28.54
CA CYS A 364 -51.63 -20.39 -29.87
C CYS A 364 -52.29 -19.09 -30.37
N GLY A 365 -51.88 -18.67 -31.56
CA GLY A 365 -52.31 -17.45 -32.25
C GLY A 365 -51.43 -16.23 -31.96
N ASP A 366 -50.27 -16.37 -31.30
CA ASP A 366 -49.32 -15.28 -31.07
C ASP A 366 -48.37 -15.03 -32.25
N GLY A 367 -48.41 -15.89 -33.28
CA GLY A 367 -47.57 -15.81 -34.47
C GLY A 367 -46.18 -16.42 -34.30
N VAL A 368 -45.93 -17.13 -33.20
CA VAL A 368 -44.70 -17.87 -32.89
C VAL A 368 -45.03 -19.36 -32.80
N LEU A 369 -44.24 -20.21 -33.47
CA LEU A 369 -44.48 -21.65 -33.44
C LEU A 369 -43.96 -22.29 -32.14
N ASN A 370 -44.86 -22.65 -31.24
CA ASN A 370 -44.54 -23.21 -29.93
C ASN A 370 -44.62 -24.75 -29.91
N MET A 371 -43.67 -25.40 -30.58
CA MET A 371 -43.63 -26.87 -30.67
C MET A 371 -43.63 -27.57 -29.29
N ALA A 372 -43.02 -26.96 -28.27
CA ALA A 372 -42.98 -27.50 -26.92
C ALA A 372 -44.34 -27.41 -26.20
N ALA A 373 -45.19 -26.44 -26.59
CA ALA A 373 -46.57 -26.31 -26.13
C ALA A 373 -47.54 -27.23 -26.89
N GLY A 374 -47.09 -27.87 -27.97
CA GLY A 374 -47.86 -28.82 -28.77
C GLY A 374 -48.44 -28.26 -30.06
N GLU A 375 -48.07 -27.04 -30.43
CA GLU A 375 -48.51 -26.42 -31.68
C GLU A 375 -47.84 -27.08 -32.89
N ALA A 376 -48.64 -27.34 -33.93
CA ALA A 376 -48.16 -27.87 -35.20
C ALA A 376 -47.92 -26.75 -36.24
N CYS A 377 -48.53 -25.59 -36.03
CA CYS A 377 -48.47 -24.37 -36.83
C CYS A 377 -48.82 -23.17 -35.95
N ASP A 378 -48.46 -21.96 -36.35
CA ASP A 378 -49.03 -20.71 -35.80
C ASP A 378 -48.91 -19.59 -36.84
N ASP A 379 -50.03 -19.25 -37.47
CA ASP A 379 -50.14 -18.16 -38.45
C ASP A 379 -50.82 -16.91 -37.86
N GLY A 380 -50.88 -16.79 -36.53
CA GLY A 380 -51.59 -15.73 -35.80
C GLY A 380 -53.12 -15.91 -35.79
N GLY A 381 -53.61 -17.10 -36.12
CA GLY A 381 -55.03 -17.47 -36.19
C GLY A 381 -55.32 -18.50 -37.29
N GLU A 382 -56.61 -18.73 -37.58
CA GLU A 382 -57.05 -19.63 -38.65
C GLU A 382 -56.54 -19.16 -40.02
N SER A 383 -55.88 -20.07 -40.75
CA SER A 383 -55.29 -19.86 -42.06
C SER A 383 -55.47 -21.12 -42.93
N ALA A 384 -55.04 -21.05 -44.20
CA ALA A 384 -55.05 -22.23 -45.08
C ALA A 384 -54.11 -23.35 -44.62
N GLY A 385 -53.17 -23.04 -43.73
CA GLY A 385 -52.19 -23.99 -43.20
C GLY A 385 -52.28 -24.20 -41.69
N CYS A 386 -53.22 -23.56 -41.00
CA CYS A 386 -53.32 -23.62 -39.54
C CYS A 386 -54.75 -23.42 -39.04
N ASP A 387 -55.17 -24.22 -38.07
CA ASP A 387 -56.45 -24.04 -37.37
C ASP A 387 -56.32 -23.02 -36.23
N ALA A 388 -57.46 -22.55 -35.72
CA ALA A 388 -57.49 -21.56 -34.63
C ALA A 388 -56.97 -22.08 -33.28
N ASP A 389 -56.82 -23.40 -33.13
CA ASP A 389 -56.20 -24.07 -31.98
C ASP A 389 -54.81 -24.64 -32.31
N CYS A 390 -54.21 -24.19 -33.43
CA CYS A 390 -52.84 -24.49 -33.84
C CYS A 390 -52.59 -25.96 -34.20
N SER A 391 -53.64 -26.71 -34.54
CA SER A 391 -53.54 -27.94 -35.32
C SER A 391 -53.40 -27.66 -36.82
N LEU A 392 -52.90 -28.65 -37.56
CA LEU A 392 -52.86 -28.58 -39.02
C LEU A 392 -54.26 -28.92 -39.56
N PRO A 393 -54.82 -28.11 -40.48
CA PRO A 393 -56.12 -28.38 -41.06
C PRO A 393 -56.12 -29.73 -41.80
N MET A 394 -57.06 -30.60 -41.45
CA MET A 394 -57.23 -31.90 -42.08
C MET A 394 -58.69 -32.31 -42.18
N CYS A 395 -59.20 -32.36 -43.41
CA CYS A 395 -60.50 -32.96 -43.68
C CYS A 395 -60.73 -34.30 -42.97
N GLY A 396 -61.77 -34.34 -42.14
CA GLY A 396 -62.19 -35.43 -41.27
C GLY A 396 -61.70 -35.34 -39.83
N ASP A 397 -61.08 -34.24 -39.40
CA ASP A 397 -60.63 -34.03 -38.02
C ASP A 397 -61.70 -33.40 -37.11
N GLY A 398 -62.82 -32.98 -37.68
CA GLY A 398 -63.96 -32.38 -36.98
C GLY A 398 -63.81 -30.88 -36.69
N VAL A 399 -62.80 -30.21 -37.26
CA VAL A 399 -62.60 -28.76 -37.22
C VAL A 399 -62.81 -28.22 -38.63
N THR A 400 -63.78 -27.33 -38.83
CA THR A 400 -64.02 -26.76 -40.16
C THR A 400 -63.05 -25.61 -40.44
N ASN A 401 -62.12 -25.80 -41.37
CA ASN A 401 -61.21 -24.74 -41.84
C ASN A 401 -61.61 -24.22 -43.22
N MET A 402 -62.36 -23.11 -43.23
CA MET A 402 -62.83 -22.51 -44.49
C MET A 402 -61.69 -21.93 -45.32
N THR A 403 -60.59 -21.54 -44.66
CA THR A 403 -59.44 -20.92 -45.32
C THR A 403 -58.59 -21.95 -46.06
N ALA A 404 -58.56 -23.20 -45.58
CA ALA A 404 -57.94 -24.36 -46.23
C ALA A 404 -58.80 -24.95 -47.36
N GLY A 405 -60.05 -24.48 -47.51
CA GLY A 405 -60.96 -24.87 -48.58
C GLY A 405 -62.03 -25.88 -48.16
N GLU A 406 -62.18 -26.15 -46.87
CA GLU A 406 -63.25 -27.00 -46.35
C GLU A 406 -64.57 -26.23 -46.30
N ALA A 407 -65.63 -26.82 -46.84
CA ALA A 407 -66.98 -26.26 -46.73
C ALA A 407 -67.70 -26.73 -45.45
N CYS A 408 -67.22 -27.83 -44.88
CA CYS A 408 -67.74 -28.50 -43.69
C CYS A 408 -66.68 -29.49 -43.18
N ASP A 409 -66.73 -29.85 -41.90
CA ASP A 409 -66.00 -31.02 -41.37
C ASP A 409 -66.77 -31.61 -40.17
N ASP A 410 -67.50 -32.69 -40.43
CA ASP A 410 -68.30 -33.40 -39.42
C ASP A 410 -67.55 -34.65 -38.87
N ALA A 411 -66.21 -34.67 -38.94
CA ALA A 411 -65.35 -35.82 -38.62
C ALA A 411 -65.68 -37.07 -39.47
N GLY A 412 -66.04 -36.84 -40.73
CA GLY A 412 -66.41 -37.87 -41.73
C GLY A 412 -67.66 -37.50 -42.53
N GLU A 413 -68.14 -38.45 -43.35
CA GLU A 413 -69.38 -38.28 -44.12
C GLU A 413 -70.60 -38.09 -43.22
N SER A 414 -71.37 -37.04 -43.51
CA SER A 414 -72.61 -36.70 -42.81
C SER A 414 -73.70 -36.28 -43.81
N PRO A 415 -74.95 -36.08 -43.38
CA PRO A 415 -76.00 -35.56 -44.24
C PRO A 415 -75.71 -34.17 -44.84
N THR A 416 -74.75 -33.44 -44.29
CA THR A 416 -74.37 -32.08 -44.70
C THR A 416 -72.95 -31.99 -45.25
N CYS A 417 -72.15 -33.05 -45.12
CA CYS A 417 -70.73 -33.03 -45.46
C CYS A 417 -70.27 -34.29 -46.18
N ASN A 418 -69.57 -34.12 -47.29
CA ASN A 418 -68.96 -35.20 -48.06
C ASN A 418 -67.63 -35.65 -47.45
N MET A 419 -67.13 -36.82 -47.87
CA MET A 419 -65.85 -37.38 -47.35
C MET A 419 -64.63 -36.52 -47.67
N ASP A 420 -64.71 -35.65 -48.67
CA ASP A 420 -63.65 -34.72 -49.07
C ASP A 420 -63.88 -33.29 -48.53
N CYS A 421 -64.77 -33.14 -47.53
CA CYS A 421 -65.10 -31.89 -46.86
C CYS A 421 -65.69 -30.82 -47.79
N SER A 422 -66.23 -31.24 -48.94
CA SER A 422 -67.17 -30.46 -49.73
C SER A 422 -68.59 -30.56 -49.14
N ALA A 423 -69.40 -29.52 -49.33
CA ALA A 423 -70.77 -29.51 -48.85
C ALA A 423 -71.60 -30.54 -49.62
N ALA A 424 -72.33 -31.41 -48.89
CA ALA A 424 -73.12 -32.47 -49.51
C ALA A 424 -74.29 -31.89 -50.31
N MET A 425 -74.28 -32.09 -51.63
CA MET A 425 -75.37 -31.67 -52.51
C MET A 425 -75.48 -32.53 -53.77
N CYS A 426 -76.71 -32.92 -54.12
CA CYS A 426 -76.94 -33.75 -55.30
C CYS A 426 -76.38 -33.11 -56.59
N GLY A 427 -75.46 -33.83 -57.25
CA GLY A 427 -74.82 -33.42 -58.50
C GLY A 427 -73.51 -32.63 -58.30
N ASP A 428 -72.87 -32.75 -57.14
CA ASP A 428 -71.56 -32.15 -56.84
C ASP A 428 -70.37 -33.02 -57.30
N GLY A 429 -70.63 -34.24 -57.75
CA GLY A 429 -69.63 -35.21 -58.20
C GLY A 429 -69.20 -36.21 -57.12
N VAL A 430 -69.77 -36.17 -55.91
CA VAL A 430 -69.40 -37.01 -54.77
C VAL A 430 -70.66 -37.69 -54.19
N LEU A 431 -70.77 -39.01 -54.35
CA LEU A 431 -71.91 -39.77 -53.81
C LEU A 431 -71.91 -39.78 -52.27
N ASN A 432 -72.89 -39.14 -51.65
CA ASN A 432 -73.08 -39.14 -50.21
C ASN A 432 -74.37 -39.85 -49.78
N VAL A 433 -74.21 -41.10 -49.33
CA VAL A 433 -75.35 -41.94 -48.89
C VAL A 433 -76.00 -41.44 -47.59
N MET A 434 -75.25 -40.71 -46.76
CA MET A 434 -75.77 -40.14 -45.50
C MET A 434 -76.67 -38.92 -45.76
N ALA A 435 -76.44 -38.19 -46.85
CA ALA A 435 -77.32 -37.13 -47.37
C ALA A 435 -78.56 -37.68 -48.10
N GLY A 436 -78.68 -39.00 -48.26
CA GLY A 436 -79.82 -39.66 -48.90
C GLY A 436 -79.68 -39.83 -50.42
N GLU A 437 -78.47 -39.66 -50.95
CA GLU A 437 -78.18 -39.84 -52.37
C GLU A 437 -78.10 -41.32 -52.73
N VAL A 438 -78.69 -41.67 -53.87
CA VAL A 438 -78.65 -43.03 -54.45
C VAL A 438 -77.71 -43.08 -55.66
N CYS A 439 -77.44 -41.92 -56.25
CA CYS A 439 -76.49 -41.63 -57.31
C CYS A 439 -76.16 -40.13 -57.23
N ASP A 440 -75.00 -39.75 -57.75
CA ASP A 440 -74.66 -38.36 -58.03
C ASP A 440 -74.89 -38.02 -59.52
#